data_AF-A0A4Q5TSE5-F1
#
_entry.id   AF-A0A4Q5TSE5-F1
#
_cell.length_a   1.000
_cell.length_b   1.000
_cell.length_c   1.000
_cell.angle_alpha   90.00
_cell.angle_beta   90.00
_cell.angle_gamma   90.00
#
_symmetry.space_group_name_H-M   'P 1'
#
loop_
_entity.id
_entity.type
_entity.pdbx_description
1 polymer ?
#
loop_
_entity_poly.entity_id
_entity_poly.type
_entity_poly.pdbx_seq_one_letter_code
_entity_poly.pdbx_strand_id
1 'polypeptide(L)' 'MSRFNEPWLLIAAGVLFCLSGIFLFRKNVFEEDRSVAGPVLLLLMGVVLVTIGSAGLVFP' A
#
# COMPACT_ATOMS: atom_id res chain seq x y z
N MET A 1 10.38 1.68 -24.43
CA MET A 1 9.67 2.30 -23.27
C MET A 1 8.76 1.25 -22.62
N SER A 2 9.29 0.18 -22.01
CA SER A 2 8.45 -0.84 -21.34
C SER A 2 9.27 -1.69 -20.35
N ARG A 3 9.52 -1.15 -19.15
CA ARG A 3 10.10 -1.88 -18.02
C ARG A 3 9.27 -1.76 -16.74
N PHE A 4 8.05 -1.23 -16.83
CA PHE A 4 7.13 -1.07 -15.69
C PHE A 4 6.00 -2.11 -15.66
N ASN A 5 6.03 -3.12 -16.53
CA ASN A 5 5.01 -4.17 -16.59
C ASN A 5 5.39 -5.43 -15.80
N GLU A 6 6.10 -5.28 -14.67
CA GLU A 6 6.34 -6.39 -13.75
C GLU A 6 5.32 -6.30 -12.61
N PRO A 7 4.21 -7.05 -12.65
CA PRO A 7 3.15 -6.99 -11.64
C PRO A 7 3.70 -7.21 -10.21
N TRP A 8 4.80 -7.94 -10.09
CA TRP A 8 5.55 -8.14 -8.85
C TRP A 8 6.06 -6.84 -8.21
N LEU A 9 6.51 -5.86 -8.99
CA LEU A 9 6.97 -4.56 -8.46
C LEU A 9 5.81 -3.75 -7.89
N LEU A 10 4.63 -3.80 -8.53
CA LEU A 10 3.42 -3.15 -8.05
C LEU A 10 2.94 -3.78 -6.74
N ILE A 11 2.97 -5.11 -6.65
CA ILE A 11 2.63 -5.83 -5.42
C ILE A 11 3.62 -5.49 -4.31
N ALA A 12 4.93 -5.53 -4.58
CA ALA A 12 5.96 -5.20 -3.60
C ALA A 12 5.81 -3.76 -3.08
N ALA A 13 5.58 -2.80 -3.97
CA ALA A 13 5.30 -1.41 -3.60
C ALA A 13 4.04 -1.30 -2.75
N GLY A 14 2.94 -1.95 -3.15
CA GLY A 14 1.68 -1.95 -2.39
C GLY A 14 1.83 -2.52 -0.97
N VAL A 15 2.59 -3.61 -0.81
CA VAL A 15 2.90 -4.20 0.51
C VAL A 15 3.70 -3.22 1.38
N LEU A 16 4.72 -2.54 0.83
CA LEU A 16 5.49 -1.53 1.56
C LEU A 16 4.59 -0.37 2.01
N PHE A 17 3.69 0.10 1.14
CA PHE A 17 2.71 1.13 1.48
C PHE A 17 1.78 0.70 2.61
N CYS A 18 1.30 -0.55 2.60
CA CYS A 18 0.51 -1.11 3.70
C CYS A 18 1.32 -1.17 5.01
N LEU A 19 2.56 -1.64 4.97
CA LEU A 19 3.41 -1.71 6.18
C LEU A 19 3.68 -0.32 6.77
N SER A 20 4.00 0.67 5.92
CA SER A 20 4.16 2.06 6.35
C SER A 20 2.87 2.65 6.92
N GLY A 21 1.72 2.36 6.31
CA GLY A 21 0.41 2.78 6.79
C GLY A 21 0.07 2.19 8.17
N ILE A 22 0.31 0.89 8.38
CA ILE A 22 0.12 0.23 9.69
C ILE A 22 1.05 0.85 10.74
N PHE A 23 2.32 1.08 10.40
CA PHE A 23 3.29 1.67 11.32
C PHE A 23 2.86 3.08 11.75
N LEU A 24 2.50 3.94 10.79
CA LEU A 24 2.03 5.31 11.06
C LEU A 24 0.68 5.32 11.79
N PHE A 25 -0.21 4.36 11.50
CA PHE A 25 -1.47 4.22 12.20
C PHE A 25 -1.24 3.90 13.67
N ARG A 26 -0.39 2.90 13.95
CA ARG A 26 -0.01 2.54 15.32
C ARG A 26 0.62 3.75 16.02
N LYS A 27 1.57 4.42 15.38
CA LYS A 27 2.23 5.60 15.97
C LYS A 27 1.24 6.73 16.29
N ASN A 28 0.37 7.09 15.35
CA ASN A 28 -0.59 8.17 15.54
C ASN A 28 -1.63 7.85 16.63
N VAL A 29 -2.08 6.59 16.72
CA VAL A 29 -3.08 6.16 17.71
C VAL A 29 -2.49 6.04 19.11
N PHE A 30 -1.29 5.46 19.24
CA PHE A 30 -0.74 5.09 20.55
C PHE A 30 0.27 6.09 21.11
N GLU A 31 0.94 6.89 20.26
CA GLU A 31 2.00 7.80 20.71
C GLU A 31 1.64 9.29 20.56
N GLU A 32 0.95 9.68 19.47
CA GLU A 32 0.81 11.11 19.12
C GLU A 32 -0.63 11.66 19.22
N ASP A 33 -1.66 10.84 19.50
CA ASP A 33 -3.10 11.20 19.50
C ASP A 33 -3.48 12.06 18.26
N ARG A 34 -2.87 11.72 17.12
CA ARG A 34 -3.01 12.44 15.86
C ARG A 34 -4.05 11.79 14.96
N SER A 35 -4.56 12.58 14.01
CA SER A 35 -5.53 12.09 13.03
C SER A 35 -5.03 10.83 12.31
N VAL A 36 -5.89 9.81 12.32
CA VAL A 36 -5.67 8.52 11.65
C VAL A 36 -5.99 8.55 10.17
N ALA A 37 -6.54 9.66 9.65
CA ALA A 37 -6.97 9.75 8.26
C ALA A 37 -5.81 9.57 7.27
N GLY A 38 -4.63 10.12 7.56
CA GLY A 38 -3.43 9.99 6.71
C GLY A 38 -2.94 8.53 6.60
N PRO A 39 -2.68 7.85 7.73
CA PRO A 39 -2.30 6.43 7.72
C PRO A 39 -3.34 5.52 7.03
N VAL A 40 -4.64 5.79 7.23
CA VAL A 40 -5.72 5.03 6.58
C VAL A 40 -5.75 5.23 5.06
N LEU A 41 -5.49 6.45 4.58
CA LEU A 41 -5.34 6.72 3.14
C LEU A 41 -4.15 5.96 2.53
N LEU A 42 -3.03 5.92 3.23
CA LEU A 42 -1.85 5.13 2.82
C LEU A 42 -2.16 3.63 2.73
N LEU A 43 -2.92 3.11 3.70
CA LEU A 43 -3.38 1.72 3.69
C LEU A 43 -4.28 1.42 2.49
N LEU A 44 -5.26 2.29 2.22
CA LEU A 44 -6.15 2.14 1.08
C LEU A 44 -5.38 2.16 -0.24
N MET A 45 -4.42 3.07 -0.41
CA MET A 45 -3.56 3.09 -1.60
C MET A 45 -2.75 1.79 -1.75
N GLY A 46 -2.17 1.27 -0.67
CA GLY A 46 -1.45 0.00 -0.69
C GLY A 46 -2.32 -1.18 -1.12
N VAL A 47 -3.55 -1.27 -0.61
CA VAL A 47 -4.52 -2.32 -1.00
C VAL A 47 -4.91 -2.21 -2.47
N VAL A 48 -5.11 -1.00 -2.99
CA VAL A 48 -5.41 -0.77 -4.42
C VAL A 48 -4.23 -1.20 -5.31
N LEU A 49 -2.99 -0.87 -4.91
CA LEU A 49 -1.79 -1.28 -5.64
C LEU A 49 -1.63 -2.81 -5.68
N VAL A 50 -1.84 -3.49 -4.54
CA VAL A 50 -1.77 -4.95 -4.49
C VAL A 50 -2.87 -5.58 -5.34
N THR A 51 -4.11 -5.09 -5.26
CA THR A 51 -5.23 -5.64 -6.05
C THR A 51 -5.03 -5.47 -7.55
N ILE A 52 -4.53 -4.32 -8.03
CA ILE A 52 -4.20 -4.12 -9.45
C ILE A 52 -3.05 -5.05 -9.87
N GLY A 53 -1.99 -5.13 -9.08
CA GLY A 53 -0.85 -6.02 -9.37
C GLY A 53 -1.25 -7.49 -9.40
N SER A 54 -2.11 -7.93 -8.48
CA SER A 54 -2.66 -9.28 -8.46
C SER A 54 -3.61 -9.55 -9.63
N ALA A 55 -4.46 -8.57 -10.00
CA ALA A 55 -5.34 -8.71 -11.15
C ALA A 55 -4.54 -8.89 -12.45
N GLY A 56 -3.46 -8.13 -12.66
CA GLY A 56 -2.56 -8.31 -13.80
C GLY A 56 -1.73 -9.60 -13.80
N LEU A 57 -1.68 -10.31 -12.67
CA LEU A 57 -1.01 -11.61 -12.54
C LEU A 57 -1.99 -12.76 -12.82
N VAL A 58 -3.26 -12.61 -12.41
CA VAL A 58 -4.33 -13.60 -12.59
C VAL A 58 -4.99 -13.52 -13.97
N PHE A 59 -5.17 -12.31 -14.50
CA PHE A 59 -5.74 -12.04 -15.83
C PHE A 59 -4.66 -11.39 -16.72
N PRO A 60 -3.71 -12.17 -17.25
CA PRO A 60 -2.61 -11.66 -18.07
C PRO A 60 -3.06 -11.12 -19.43
#